data_AF-A0A934X663-F1
#
_entry.id   AF-A0A934X663-F1
#
_cell.length_a   1.000
_cell.length_b   1.000
_cell.length_c   1.000
_cell.angle_alpha   90.00
_cell.angle_beta   90.00
_cell.angle_gamma   90.00
#
_symmetry.space_group_name_H-M   'P 1'
#
loop_
_entity.id
_entity.type
_entity.pdbx_description
1 polymer ?
#
loop_
_entity_poly.entity_id
_entity_poly.type
_entity_poly.pdbx_seq_one_letter_code
_entity_poly.pdbx_strand_id
1 'polypeptide(L)'
;MAFDVFWASRIDVTLGGQPCPHPQPAAQALVLVLHAARSEGSPRAGQDVVHAWTDAPSEQQAAILALVDRLDAHVAWAAGTGDLEAFRGDSSYRLWAVASRGGGRLEEWRARVEAERSWRAKAMIALRAPLVNTDHLAMLLGHRPTRTEVLVEFVDRFRRGAVEMARRGKGRP
;
A
#
# COMPACT_ATOMS: atom_id res chain seq x y z
N MET A 1 -16.02 6.49 8.48
CA MET A 1 -14.94 5.93 7.64
C MET A 1 -14.35 7.04 6.76
N ALA A 2 -13.18 6.83 6.12
CA ALA A 2 -12.54 7.88 5.31
C ALA A 2 -13.45 8.42 4.18
N PHE A 3 -14.24 7.53 3.56
CA PHE A 3 -15.26 7.92 2.59
C PHE A 3 -16.23 8.96 3.15
N ASP A 4 -16.79 8.73 4.35
CA ASP A 4 -17.76 9.65 4.95
C ASP A 4 -17.15 11.02 5.22
N VAL A 5 -15.87 11.07 5.62
CA VAL A 5 -15.13 12.32 5.83
C VAL A 5 -15.02 13.11 4.53
N PHE A 6 -14.65 12.44 3.44
CA PHE A 6 -14.52 13.07 2.12
C PHE A 6 -15.87 13.46 1.51
N TRP A 7 -16.89 12.62 1.70
CA TRP A 7 -18.21 12.80 1.10
C TRP A 7 -19.06 13.87 1.81
N ALA A 8 -18.84 14.06 3.11
CA ALA A 8 -19.47 15.12 3.89
C ALA A 8 -19.09 16.51 3.39
N SER A 9 -17.86 16.69 2.92
CA SER A 9 -17.34 17.96 2.39
C SER A 9 -17.16 17.93 0.87
N ARG A 10 -17.95 17.14 0.14
CA ARG A 10 -17.86 17.10 -1.33
C ARG A 10 -18.23 18.44 -1.97
N ILE A 11 -17.68 18.67 -3.15
CA ILE A 11 -18.03 19.80 -4.03
C ILE A 11 -18.65 19.27 -5.31
N ASP A 12 -19.46 20.10 -5.95
CA ASP A 12 -19.98 19.84 -7.28
C ASP A 12 -19.14 20.59 -8.32
N VAL A 13 -18.67 19.88 -9.34
CA VAL A 13 -18.00 20.49 -10.49
C VAL A 13 -18.66 19.98 -11.76
N THR A 14 -18.88 20.90 -12.69
CA THR A 14 -19.47 20.58 -13.98
C THR A 14 -18.41 19.96 -14.89
N LEU A 15 -18.58 18.69 -15.23
CA LEU A 15 -17.73 17.96 -16.17
C LEU A 15 -18.59 17.51 -17.36
N GLY A 16 -18.19 17.88 -18.58
CA GLY A 16 -18.97 17.55 -19.78
C GLY A 16 -20.41 18.06 -19.75
N GLY A 17 -20.66 19.18 -19.06
CA GLY A 17 -22.00 19.75 -18.88
C GLY A 17 -22.86 19.06 -17.81
N GLN A 18 -22.34 18.08 -17.08
CA GLN A 18 -23.04 17.39 -15.99
C GLN A 18 -22.43 17.75 -14.63
N PRO A 19 -23.24 18.05 -13.60
CA PRO A 19 -22.73 18.24 -12.25
C PRO A 19 -22.23 16.90 -11.68
N CYS A 20 -20.96 16.88 -11.27
CA CYS A 20 -20.30 15.70 -10.73
C CYS A 20 -19.83 15.96 -9.30
N PRO A 21 -20.49 15.38 -8.29
CA PRO A 21 -20.06 15.49 -6.90
C PRO A 21 -18.78 14.70 -6.69
N HIS A 22 -17.77 15.33 -6.08
CA HIS A 22 -16.52 14.66 -5.76
C HIS A 22 -15.82 15.31 -4.55
N PRO A 23 -14.83 14.65 -3.94
CA PRO A 23 -14.15 15.18 -2.76
C PRO A 23 -13.50 16.54 -3.01
N GLN A 24 -13.40 17.38 -1.98
CA GLN A 24 -12.62 18.62 -2.06
C GLN A 24 -11.17 18.39 -2.48
N PRO A 25 -10.49 19.39 -3.06
CA PRO A 25 -9.12 19.27 -3.54
C PRO A 25 -8.15 18.69 -2.50
N ALA A 26 -8.28 19.04 -1.21
CA ALA A 26 -7.42 18.50 -0.16
C ALA A 26 -7.57 16.98 0.02
N ALA A 27 -8.80 16.46 -0.07
CA ALA A 27 -9.05 15.03 -0.02
C ALA A 27 -8.53 14.31 -1.27
N GLN A 28 -8.64 14.93 -2.46
CA GLN A 28 -8.06 14.40 -3.69
C GLN A 28 -6.53 14.31 -3.59
N ALA A 29 -5.89 15.39 -3.14
CA ALA A 29 -4.44 15.45 -2.96
C ALA A 29 -3.93 14.41 -1.96
N LEU A 30 -4.63 14.24 -0.83
CA LEU A 30 -4.33 13.19 0.13
C LEU A 30 -4.34 11.81 -0.53
N VAL A 31 -5.41 11.47 -1.26
CA VAL A 31 -5.52 10.18 -1.97
C VAL A 31 -4.41 9.99 -2.99
N LEU A 32 -4.05 11.03 -3.75
CA LEU A 32 -2.97 10.99 -4.73
C LEU A 32 -1.61 10.71 -4.07
N VAL A 33 -1.28 11.39 -2.96
CA VAL A 33 -0.02 11.15 -2.25
C VAL A 33 0.05 9.75 -1.66
N LEU A 34 -1.05 9.25 -1.05
CA LEU A 34 -1.09 7.88 -0.54
C LEU A 34 -1.01 6.83 -1.66
N HIS A 35 -1.57 7.14 -2.84
CA HIS A 35 -1.43 6.28 -4.01
C HIS A 35 0.00 6.28 -4.53
N ALA A 36 0.64 7.44 -4.61
CA ALA A 36 2.04 7.59 -5.01
C ALA A 36 2.97 6.79 -4.08
N ALA A 37 2.71 6.81 -2.77
CA ALA A 37 3.43 6.01 -1.77
C ALA A 37 3.39 4.50 -2.01
N ARG A 38 2.49 4.00 -2.88
CA ARG A 38 2.34 2.57 -3.22
C ARG A 38 2.74 2.24 -4.65
N SER A 39 3.17 3.25 -5.41
CA SER A 39 3.43 3.15 -6.85
C SER A 39 4.94 3.23 -7.12
N GLU A 40 5.71 2.39 -6.41
CA GLU A 40 7.16 2.29 -6.53
C GLU A 40 7.60 2.24 -8.01
N GLY A 41 8.61 3.04 -8.37
CA GLY A 41 9.19 3.06 -9.71
C GLY A 41 8.35 3.75 -10.79
N SER A 42 7.16 4.27 -10.46
CA SER A 42 6.34 5.05 -11.39
C SER A 42 6.83 6.51 -11.45
N PRO A 43 7.29 7.02 -12.61
CA PRO A 43 7.64 8.43 -12.75
C PRO A 43 6.45 9.37 -12.49
N ARG A 44 5.22 8.90 -12.74
CA ARG A 44 3.99 9.65 -12.50
C ARG A 44 3.74 9.88 -11.01
N ALA A 45 4.08 8.91 -10.17
CA ALA A 45 3.87 9.02 -8.72
C ALA A 45 4.64 10.20 -8.11
N GLY A 46 5.89 10.43 -8.55
CA GLY A 46 6.66 11.59 -8.11
C GLY A 46 6.06 12.92 -8.57
N GLN A 47 5.55 12.98 -9.80
CA GLN A 47 4.89 14.17 -10.34
C GLN A 47 3.57 14.47 -9.61
N ASP A 48 2.80 13.44 -9.28
CA ASP A 48 1.57 13.56 -8.51
C ASP A 48 1.84 14.18 -7.13
N VAL A 49 2.91 13.76 -6.44
CA VAL A 49 3.29 14.36 -5.14
C VAL A 49 3.74 15.81 -5.29
N VAL A 50 4.55 16.13 -6.31
CA VAL A 50 4.96 17.52 -6.56
C VAL A 50 3.74 18.41 -6.78
N HIS A 51 2.84 18.00 -7.66
CA HIS A 51 1.65 18.78 -8.00
C HIS A 51 0.64 18.87 -6.84
N ALA A 52 0.37 17.75 -6.17
CA ALA A 52 -0.66 17.68 -5.13
C ALA A 52 -0.22 18.27 -3.78
N TRP A 53 1.09 18.30 -3.51
CA TRP A 53 1.64 18.71 -2.22
C TRP A 53 2.71 19.81 -2.32
N THR A 54 3.82 19.55 -3.00
CA THR A 54 4.99 20.46 -3.00
C THR A 54 4.64 21.84 -3.55
N ASP A 55 3.90 21.88 -4.66
CA ASP A 55 3.49 23.12 -5.34
C ASP A 55 2.13 23.65 -4.85
N ALA A 56 1.50 22.97 -3.89
CA ALA A 56 0.20 23.37 -3.38
C ALA A 56 0.31 24.67 -2.53
N PRO A 57 -0.69 25.57 -2.60
CA PRO A 57 -0.75 26.74 -1.74
C PRO A 57 -0.74 26.37 -0.25
N SER A 58 -0.23 27.25 0.61
CA SER A 58 -0.12 26.98 2.06
C SER A 58 -1.46 26.65 2.74
N GLU A 59 -2.55 27.30 2.31
CA GLU A 59 -3.91 26.99 2.78
C GLU A 59 -4.32 25.56 2.42
N GLN A 60 -4.02 25.15 1.19
CA GLN A 60 -4.29 23.80 0.69
C GLN A 60 -3.43 22.78 1.43
N GLN A 61 -2.15 23.07 1.69
CA GLN A 61 -1.27 22.21 2.48
C GLN A 61 -1.80 22.02 3.90
N ALA A 62 -2.25 23.11 4.55
CA ALA A 62 -2.84 23.04 5.88
C ALA A 62 -4.13 22.19 5.90
N ALA A 63 -4.99 22.31 4.88
CA ALA A 63 -6.20 21.51 4.75
C ALA A 63 -5.88 20.01 4.55
N ILE A 64 -4.83 19.69 3.79
CA ILE A 64 -4.38 18.30 3.60
C ILE A 64 -3.87 17.73 4.94
N LEU A 65 -3.01 18.47 5.65
CA LEU A 65 -2.48 18.02 6.94
C LEU A 65 -3.59 17.84 7.99
N ALA A 66 -4.59 18.71 8.00
CA ALA A 66 -5.77 18.53 8.87
C ALA A 66 -6.55 17.24 8.55
N LEU A 67 -6.60 16.83 7.26
CA LEU A 67 -7.18 15.54 6.88
C LEU A 67 -6.28 14.36 7.27
N VAL A 68 -4.95 14.51 7.20
CA VAL A 68 -3.99 13.50 7.68
C VAL A 68 -4.24 13.23 9.17
N ASP A 69 -4.34 14.28 9.98
CA ASP A 69 -4.60 14.19 11.42
C ASP A 69 -5.96 13.54 11.68
N ARG A 70 -7.01 14.02 11.01
CA ARG A 70 -8.39 13.54 11.20
C ARG A 70 -8.54 12.07 10.84
N LEU A 71 -7.74 11.56 9.91
CA LEU A 71 -7.80 10.17 9.44
C LEU A 71 -6.73 9.28 10.05
N ASP A 72 -5.89 9.79 10.95
CA ASP A 72 -4.72 9.08 11.52
C ASP A 72 -3.82 8.50 10.41
N ALA A 73 -3.59 9.27 9.34
CA ALA A 73 -2.91 8.82 8.13
C ALA A 73 -1.41 9.14 8.11
N HIS A 74 -0.81 9.48 9.24
CA HIS A 74 0.55 10.04 9.34
C HIS A 74 1.64 9.15 8.72
N VAL A 75 1.63 7.84 9.01
CA VAL A 75 2.66 6.92 8.48
C VAL A 75 2.55 6.78 6.95
N ALA A 76 1.30 6.70 6.47
CA ALA A 76 1.00 6.61 5.04
C ALA A 76 1.44 7.89 4.30
N TRP A 77 1.15 9.05 4.91
CA TRP A 77 1.53 10.35 4.41
C TRP A 77 3.06 10.49 4.33
N ALA A 78 3.77 10.14 5.41
CA ALA A 78 5.22 10.17 5.48
C ALA A 78 5.89 9.24 4.43
N ALA A 79 5.25 8.11 4.11
CA ALA A 79 5.68 7.23 3.02
C ALA A 79 5.60 7.89 1.63
N GLY A 80 4.59 8.75 1.40
CA GLY A 80 4.41 9.46 0.14
C GLY A 80 5.25 10.74 0.02
N THR A 81 5.53 11.41 1.13
CA THR A 81 6.27 12.69 1.16
C THR A 81 7.76 12.55 1.48
N GLY A 82 8.21 11.37 1.90
CA GLY A 82 9.63 11.04 2.07
C GLY A 82 10.14 11.02 3.52
N ASP A 83 9.27 11.22 4.51
CA ASP A 83 9.65 11.26 5.94
C ASP A 83 9.31 9.97 6.72
N LEU A 84 9.16 8.84 6.01
CA LEU A 84 8.74 7.58 6.65
C LEU A 84 9.66 7.12 7.79
N GLU A 85 10.94 7.51 7.77
CA GLU A 85 11.90 7.10 8.79
C GLU A 85 11.63 7.69 10.18
N ALA A 86 10.85 8.77 10.28
CA ALA A 86 10.37 9.28 11.56
C ALA A 86 9.45 8.29 12.28
N PHE A 87 8.86 7.32 11.58
CA PHE A 87 7.86 6.40 12.09
C PHE A 87 8.36 4.97 12.33
N ARG A 88 9.68 4.72 12.43
CA ARG A 88 10.25 3.37 12.63
C ARG A 88 9.64 2.60 13.83
N GLY A 89 9.14 3.30 14.84
CA GLY A 89 8.50 2.71 16.01
C GLY A 89 7.02 2.34 15.81
N ASP A 90 6.39 2.78 14.72
CA ASP A 90 4.99 2.48 14.44
C ASP A 90 4.84 1.07 13.85
N SER A 91 3.81 0.35 14.29
CA SER A 91 3.49 -1.00 13.80
C SER A 91 3.33 -1.09 12.28
N SER A 92 2.83 -0.04 11.64
CA SER A 92 2.57 0.03 10.21
C SER A 92 3.79 0.44 9.38
N TYR A 93 4.90 0.84 10.01
CA TYR A 93 6.11 1.30 9.32
C TYR A 93 6.59 0.32 8.25
N ARG A 94 6.78 -0.96 8.60
CA ARG A 94 7.28 -1.94 7.62
C ARG A 94 6.31 -2.15 6.47
N LEU A 95 5.01 -2.02 6.71
CA LEU A 95 3.99 -2.14 5.64
C LEU A 95 4.18 -1.03 4.61
N TRP A 96 4.36 0.20 5.07
CA TRP A 96 4.58 1.34 4.21
C TRP A 96 5.98 1.37 3.59
N ALA A 97 7.00 0.86 4.29
CA ALA A 97 8.35 0.77 3.74
C ALA A 97 8.40 -0.21 2.57
N VAL A 98 7.79 -1.40 2.71
CA VAL A 98 7.71 -2.39 1.62
C VAL A 98 6.82 -1.88 0.49
N ALA A 99 5.72 -1.18 0.79
CA ALA A 99 4.84 -0.65 -0.24
C ALA A 99 5.47 0.49 -1.07
N SER A 100 6.33 1.31 -0.47
CA SER A 100 6.93 2.49 -1.12
C SER A 100 8.28 2.24 -1.78
N ARG A 101 9.08 1.31 -1.24
CA ARG A 101 10.46 1.04 -1.67
C ARG A 101 10.63 -0.32 -2.32
N GLY A 102 9.52 -1.06 -2.43
CA GLY A 102 9.54 -2.44 -2.87
C GLY A 102 9.97 -3.41 -1.79
N GLY A 103 9.78 -4.67 -2.11
CA GLY A 103 10.20 -5.78 -1.26
C GLY A 103 9.76 -7.11 -1.83
N GLY A 104 10.32 -8.18 -1.28
CA GLY A 104 9.90 -9.54 -1.59
C GLY A 104 8.58 -9.90 -0.92
N ARG A 105 7.91 -10.94 -1.41
CA ARG A 105 6.67 -11.48 -0.81
C ARG A 105 6.80 -11.80 0.69
N LEU A 106 7.98 -12.24 1.12
CA LEU A 106 8.27 -12.53 2.53
C LEU A 106 8.30 -11.26 3.39
N GLU A 107 8.81 -10.17 2.83
CA GLU A 107 8.88 -8.87 3.50
C GLU A 107 7.48 -8.26 3.58
N GLU A 108 6.70 -8.31 2.50
CA GLU A 108 5.28 -7.93 2.52
C GLU A 108 4.51 -8.71 3.59
N TRP A 109 4.73 -10.02 3.68
CA TRP A 109 4.04 -10.84 4.67
C TRP A 109 4.42 -10.44 6.09
N ARG A 110 5.72 -10.33 6.39
CA ARG A 110 6.21 -9.90 7.71
C ARG A 110 5.64 -8.53 8.08
N ALA A 111 5.59 -7.62 7.10
CA ALA A 111 5.05 -6.28 7.27
C ALA A 111 3.55 -6.28 7.60
N ARG A 112 2.75 -7.13 6.93
CA ARG A 112 1.32 -7.32 7.27
C ARG A 112 1.12 -7.85 8.69
N VAL A 113 1.95 -8.80 9.12
CA VAL A 113 1.86 -9.35 10.49
C VAL A 113 2.22 -8.30 11.54
N GLU A 114 3.23 -7.48 11.28
CA GLU A 114 3.65 -6.45 12.24
C GLU A 114 2.67 -5.30 12.37
N ALA A 115 2.05 -4.90 11.25
CA ALA A 115 1.04 -3.84 11.19
C ALA A 115 -0.19 -4.13 12.05
N GLU A 116 -0.48 -5.40 12.35
CA GLU A 116 -1.57 -5.77 13.23
C GLU A 116 -1.28 -5.42 14.68
N ARG A 117 -2.19 -4.72 15.35
CA ARG A 117 -2.08 -4.43 16.78
C ARG A 117 -2.53 -5.60 17.65
N SER A 118 -3.42 -6.46 17.15
CA SER A 118 -4.00 -7.58 17.90
C SER A 118 -3.22 -8.88 17.70
N TRP A 119 -2.81 -9.52 18.80
CA TRP A 119 -2.11 -10.81 18.74
C TRP A 119 -2.93 -11.92 18.06
N ARG A 120 -4.28 -11.88 18.17
CA ARG A 120 -5.18 -12.81 17.47
C ARG A 120 -5.16 -12.55 15.96
N ALA A 121 -5.18 -11.28 15.56
CA ALA A 121 -5.07 -10.90 14.15
C ALA A 121 -3.70 -11.26 13.57
N LYS A 122 -2.62 -11.06 14.33
CA LYS A 122 -1.27 -11.53 13.99
C LYS A 122 -1.25 -13.03 13.69
N ALA A 123 -1.82 -13.85 14.58
CA ALA A 123 -1.91 -15.29 14.38
C ALA A 123 -2.71 -15.64 13.12
N MET A 124 -3.85 -14.98 12.87
CA MET A 124 -4.67 -15.22 11.68
C MET A 124 -3.98 -14.82 10.38
N ILE A 125 -3.26 -13.69 10.34
CA ILE A 125 -2.50 -13.26 9.16
C ILE A 125 -1.28 -14.16 8.95
N ALA A 126 -0.61 -14.59 10.03
CA ALA A 126 0.47 -15.57 9.95
C ALA A 126 0.00 -16.92 9.38
N LEU A 127 -1.22 -17.34 9.72
CA LEU A 127 -1.84 -18.56 9.20
C LEU A 127 -2.32 -18.43 7.74
N ARG A 128 -2.73 -17.23 7.31
CA ARG A 128 -3.25 -16.95 5.95
C ARG A 128 -2.20 -16.50 4.94
N ALA A 129 -1.02 -16.14 5.44
CA ALA A 129 0.21 -15.83 4.72
C ALA A 129 0.55 -16.68 3.49
N PRO A 130 0.29 -18.00 3.48
CA PRO A 130 0.83 -18.85 2.44
C PRO A 130 -0.18 -19.15 1.32
N LEU A 131 -1.39 -18.59 1.37
CA LEU A 131 -2.40 -18.91 0.37
C LEU A 131 -2.09 -18.13 -0.90
N VAL A 132 -1.37 -18.82 -1.79
CA VAL A 132 -1.26 -18.60 -3.23
C VAL A 132 -2.53 -17.91 -3.72
N ASN A 133 -2.40 -16.88 -4.56
CA ASN A 133 -3.54 -16.35 -5.31
C ASN A 133 -4.23 -17.53 -6.02
N THR A 134 -5.29 -18.05 -5.40
CA THR A 134 -5.92 -19.32 -5.79
C THR A 134 -6.57 -19.20 -7.14
N ASP A 135 -6.92 -17.98 -7.55
CA ASP A 135 -7.50 -17.68 -8.86
C ASP A 135 -6.43 -17.78 -9.95
N HIS A 136 -5.23 -17.27 -9.69
CA HIS A 136 -4.08 -17.47 -10.58
C HIS A 136 -3.67 -18.95 -10.65
N LEU A 137 -3.74 -19.68 -9.54
CA LEU A 137 -3.47 -21.12 -9.54
C LEU A 137 -4.57 -21.90 -10.27
N ALA A 138 -5.84 -21.50 -10.12
CA ALA A 138 -6.95 -22.10 -10.83
C ALA A 138 -6.83 -21.92 -12.35
N MET A 139 -6.37 -20.74 -12.77
CA MET A 139 -6.09 -20.45 -14.18
C MET A 139 -4.96 -21.32 -14.74
N LEU A 140 -3.89 -21.54 -13.97
CA LEU A 140 -2.78 -22.40 -14.38
C LEU A 140 -3.13 -23.89 -14.41
N LEU A 141 -3.94 -24.35 -13.45
CA LEU A 141 -4.35 -25.76 -13.34
C LEU A 141 -5.56 -26.10 -14.22
N GLY A 142 -6.30 -25.09 -14.71
CA GLY A 142 -7.53 -25.29 -15.48
C GLY A 142 -8.72 -25.79 -14.65
N HIS A 143 -8.58 -25.88 -13.33
CA HIS A 143 -9.64 -26.26 -12.40
C HIS A 143 -9.45 -25.57 -11.05
N ARG A 144 -10.47 -25.60 -10.20
CA ARG A 144 -10.37 -25.05 -8.85
C ARG A 144 -9.33 -25.86 -8.05
N PRO A 145 -8.30 -25.21 -7.47
CA PRO A 145 -7.23 -25.93 -6.81
C PRO A 145 -7.71 -26.59 -5.51
N THR A 146 -7.24 -27.80 -5.27
CA THR A 146 -7.40 -28.51 -4.01
C THR A 146 -6.43 -27.96 -2.95
N ARG A 147 -6.72 -28.21 -1.66
CA ARG A 147 -5.90 -27.71 -0.55
C ARG A 147 -4.45 -28.22 -0.61
N THR A 148 -4.25 -29.43 -1.11
CA THR A 148 -2.94 -30.06 -1.31
C THR A 148 -2.15 -29.39 -2.43
N GLU A 149 -2.78 -29.03 -3.55
CA GLU A 149 -2.12 -28.34 -4.66
C GLU A 149 -1.69 -26.93 -4.27
N VAL A 150 -2.50 -26.23 -3.47
CA VAL A 150 -2.13 -24.93 -2.89
C VAL A 150 -0.89 -25.08 -2.00
N LEU A 151 -0.83 -26.14 -1.19
CA LEU A 151 0.31 -26.39 -0.29
C LEU A 151 1.58 -26.77 -1.06
N VAL A 152 1.48 -27.62 -2.10
CA VAL A 152 2.61 -28.03 -2.93
C VAL A 152 3.17 -26.84 -3.71
N GLU A 153 2.31 -26.06 -4.38
CA GLU A 153 2.72 -24.85 -5.09
C GLU A 153 3.34 -23.81 -4.14
N PHE A 154 2.82 -23.73 -2.91
CA PHE A 154 3.41 -22.91 -1.86
C PHE A 154 4.85 -23.34 -1.54
N VAL A 155 5.07 -24.62 -1.20
CA VAL A 155 6.39 -25.14 -0.87
C VAL A 155 7.37 -24.96 -2.03
N ASP A 156 6.92 -25.24 -3.25
CA ASP A 156 7.75 -25.17 -4.45
C ASP A 156 8.12 -23.73 -4.84
N ARG A 157 7.23 -22.76 -4.61
CA ARG A 157 7.56 -21.33 -4.76
C ARG A 157 8.54 -20.83 -3.72
N PHE A 158 8.44 -21.29 -2.47
CA PHE A 158 9.40 -20.94 -1.41
C PHE A 158 10.79 -21.48 -1.73
N ARG A 159 10.87 -22.73 -2.23
CA ARG A 159 12.12 -23.32 -2.67
C ARG A 159 12.75 -22.52 -3.81
N ARG A 160 11.95 -22.11 -4.80
CA ARG A 160 12.42 -21.26 -5.92
C ARG A 160 12.91 -19.88 -5.45
N GLY A 161 12.16 -19.20 -4.57
CA GLY A 161 12.58 -17.91 -4.01
C GLY A 161 13.85 -17.98 -3.15
N ALA A 162 14.02 -19.06 -2.38
CA ALA A 162 15.25 -19.30 -1.62
C ALA A 162 16.46 -19.53 -2.54
N VAL A 163 16.27 -20.25 -3.65
CA VAL A 163 17.32 -20.48 -4.67
C VAL A 163 17.68 -19.18 -5.40
N GLU A 164 16.71 -18.32 -5.71
CA GLU A 164 16.96 -17.01 -6.33
C GLU A 164 17.76 -16.07 -5.41
N MET A 165 17.43 -16.04 -4.10
CA MET A 165 18.22 -15.29 -3.12
C MET A 165 19.65 -15.85 -2.96
N ALA A 166 19.79 -17.18 -2.92
CA ALA A 166 21.11 -17.82 -2.83
C ALA A 166 21.97 -17.55 -4.07
N ARG A 167 21.37 -17.47 -5.27
CA ARG A 167 22.07 -17.10 -6.52
C ARG A 167 22.46 -15.63 -6.56
N ARG A 168 21.60 -14.71 -6.08
CA ARG A 168 21.94 -13.28 -5.96
C ARG A 168 23.04 -13.02 -4.91
N GLY A 169 23.09 -13.80 -3.82
CA GLY A 169 24.16 -13.72 -2.82
C GLY A 169 25.51 -14.25 -3.30
N LYS A 170 25.54 -15.13 -4.31
CA LYS A 170 26.77 -15.72 -4.87
C LYS A 170 27.39 -14.91 -6.03
N GLY A 171 26.74 -13.81 -6.43
CA GLY A 171 27.12 -12.99 -7.59
C GLY A 171 27.63 -11.58 -7.26
N ARG A 172 28.09 -11.32 -6.03
CA ARG A 172 28.87 -10.11 -5.71
C ARG A 172 30.36 -10.47 -5.62
N PRO A 173 31.23 -9.99 -6.51
CA PRO A 173 32.63 -9.79 -6.16
C PRO A 173 32.77 -8.72 -5.07
#